data_AF-A0A928YDK0-F1
#
_entry.id   AF-A0A928YDK0-F1
#
_cell.length_a   1.000
_cell.length_b   1.000
_cell.length_c   1.000
_cell.angle_alpha   90.00
_cell.angle_beta   90.00
_cell.angle_gamma   90.00
#
_symmetry.space_group_name_H-M   'P 1'
#
loop_
_entity.id
_entity.type
_entity.pdbx_description
1 polymer ?
#
loop_
_entity_poly.entity_id
_entity_poly.type
_entity_poly.pdbx_seq_one_letter_code
_entity_poly.pdbx_strand_id
1 'polypeptide(L)'
;MMKLEFDPGLIEEVVFTAIRAKEEQGDTKLSEEYHLQIDPIYENFSLEERPIQFRKVEWDFFHKLGFVALVEKALDEFKELEELVAGAVIVKAKSKHDEGSDLASDLNRKNAKKRMKVKLLAERFRDHIFLEKFLRHEIMHILDMLSDAFGYRSEFLGGNPMEQCIVTERYSTFWDIYVDSRILKDGKETIGSRESRFEEFSALYMGFSEEEKKAIFDVLWNDENLTHGKILELADDVNKVLRLSDDKIPENLRQKKKILLPGALCPLCQFRTYKWVENLEEDIETVQDIRQDFSNWSAEDGACDRCVEMYKSRKAISHHII
;
A
#
# COMPACT_ATOMS: atom_id res chain seq x y z
N MET A 1 -18.47 -20.62 11.32
CA MET A 1 -17.05 -20.81 11.04
C MET A 1 -16.81 -20.61 9.55
N MET A 2 -16.09 -19.53 9.22
CA MET A 2 -15.72 -19.20 7.84
C MET A 2 -14.89 -20.33 7.20
N LYS A 3 -15.11 -20.61 5.92
CA LYS A 3 -14.26 -21.55 5.16
C LYS A 3 -12.87 -20.94 4.95
N LEU A 4 -11.83 -21.58 5.47
CA LEU A 4 -10.44 -21.16 5.32
C LEU A 4 -9.68 -22.16 4.43
N GLU A 5 -8.98 -21.66 3.43
CA GLU A 5 -8.15 -22.44 2.52
C GLU A 5 -6.73 -21.87 2.45
N PHE A 6 -5.75 -22.73 2.21
CA PHE A 6 -4.35 -22.35 2.10
C PHE A 6 -3.78 -22.84 0.77
N ASP A 7 -2.96 -22.00 0.13
CA ASP A 7 -2.18 -22.37 -1.04
C ASP A 7 -1.15 -23.46 -0.70
N PRO A 8 -1.11 -24.61 -1.43
CA PRO A 8 -0.11 -25.65 -1.20
C PRO A 8 1.33 -25.15 -1.24
N GLY A 9 1.65 -24.19 -2.13
CA GLY A 9 3.01 -23.64 -2.22
C GLY A 9 3.41 -22.79 -1.01
N LEU A 10 2.42 -22.22 -0.30
CA LEU A 10 2.65 -21.56 1.00
C LEU A 10 2.91 -22.61 2.08
N ILE A 11 2.07 -23.65 2.14
CA ILE A 11 2.15 -24.72 3.15
C ILE A 11 3.54 -25.37 3.12
N GLU A 12 3.99 -25.81 1.95
CA GLU A 12 5.30 -26.44 1.74
C GLU A 12 6.43 -25.54 2.28
N GLU A 13 6.46 -24.26 1.86
CA GLU A 13 7.52 -23.35 2.26
C GLU A 13 7.49 -23.02 3.76
N VAL A 14 6.31 -22.89 4.36
CA VAL A 14 6.17 -22.67 5.80
C VAL A 14 6.69 -23.86 6.59
N VAL A 15 6.33 -25.09 6.18
CA VAL A 15 6.81 -26.32 6.83
C VAL A 15 8.33 -26.42 6.71
N PHE A 16 8.90 -26.26 5.53
CA PHE A 16 10.36 -26.28 5.35
C PHE A 16 11.08 -25.17 6.10
N THR A 17 10.47 -24.01 6.22
CA THR A 17 11.03 -22.89 6.99
C THR A 17 11.00 -23.18 8.48
N ALA A 18 9.93 -23.80 8.99
CA ALA A 18 9.83 -24.23 10.39
C ALA A 18 10.84 -25.33 10.72
N ILE A 19 11.01 -26.32 9.83
CA ILE A 19 12.02 -27.38 9.98
C ILE A 19 13.42 -26.79 10.05
N ARG A 20 13.80 -25.96 9.07
CA ARG A 20 15.12 -25.30 9.04
C ARG A 20 15.37 -24.47 10.28
N ALA A 21 14.38 -23.71 10.75
CA ALA A 21 14.51 -22.92 11.97
C ALA A 21 14.78 -23.77 13.23
N LYS A 22 14.25 -25.01 13.29
CA LYS A 22 14.53 -25.96 14.37
C LYS A 22 15.93 -26.57 14.26
N GLU A 23 16.34 -26.91 13.05
CA GLU A 23 17.70 -27.41 12.78
C GLU A 23 18.78 -26.36 13.13
N GLU A 24 18.55 -25.09 12.80
CA GLU A 24 19.42 -23.96 13.18
C GLU A 24 19.55 -23.81 14.70
N GLN A 25 18.53 -24.25 15.46
CA GLN A 25 18.53 -24.31 16.92
C GLN A 25 19.15 -25.61 17.48
N GLY A 26 19.58 -26.52 16.60
CA GLY A 26 20.15 -27.83 16.96
C GLY A 26 19.11 -28.92 17.28
N ASP A 27 17.83 -28.70 16.98
CA ASP A 27 16.75 -29.68 17.18
C ASP A 27 16.36 -30.34 15.85
N THR A 28 16.84 -31.56 15.63
CA THR A 28 16.59 -32.34 14.39
C THR A 28 15.31 -33.16 14.42
N LYS A 29 14.60 -33.24 15.56
CA LYS A 29 13.45 -34.15 15.72
C LYS A 29 12.36 -33.93 14.69
N LEU A 30 12.05 -32.66 14.39
CA LEU A 30 11.02 -32.32 13.42
C LEU A 30 11.43 -32.71 11.99
N SER A 31 12.72 -32.58 11.67
CA SER A 31 13.30 -32.98 10.39
C SER A 31 13.28 -34.50 10.23
N GLU A 32 13.71 -35.23 11.26
CA GLU A 32 13.67 -36.69 11.30
C GLU A 32 12.24 -37.22 11.12
N GLU A 33 11.26 -36.64 11.84
CA GLU A 33 9.86 -37.01 11.70
C GLU A 33 9.32 -36.73 10.30
N TYR A 34 9.73 -35.61 9.69
CA TYR A 34 9.34 -35.26 8.33
C TYR A 34 9.89 -36.26 7.32
N HIS A 35 11.18 -36.61 7.41
CA HIS A 35 11.80 -37.62 6.55
C HIS A 35 11.16 -39.00 6.69
N LEU A 36 10.78 -39.42 7.90
CA LEU A 36 10.07 -40.69 8.12
C LEU A 36 8.75 -40.79 7.34
N GLN A 37 8.09 -39.68 7.03
CA GLN A 37 6.86 -39.64 6.25
C GLN A 37 7.10 -39.43 4.75
N ILE A 38 8.15 -38.70 4.39
CA ILE A 38 8.47 -38.31 3.02
C ILE A 38 9.26 -39.38 2.27
N ASP A 39 10.23 -40.03 2.91
CA ASP A 39 11.09 -41.01 2.26
C ASP A 39 10.29 -42.19 1.66
N PRO A 40 9.28 -42.77 2.36
CA PRO A 40 8.44 -43.82 1.79
C PRO A 40 7.64 -43.37 0.55
N ILE A 41 7.43 -42.07 0.34
CA ILE A 41 6.69 -41.57 -0.83
C ILE A 41 7.49 -41.81 -2.12
N TYR A 42 8.82 -41.70 -2.05
CA TYR A 42 9.68 -41.98 -3.20
C TYR A 42 9.66 -43.46 -3.60
N GLU A 43 9.48 -44.37 -2.64
CA GLU A 43 9.51 -45.82 -2.89
C GLU A 43 8.15 -46.39 -3.28
N ASN A 44 7.07 -45.89 -2.67
CA ASN A 44 5.76 -46.53 -2.73
C ASN A 44 4.75 -45.88 -3.70
N PHE A 45 5.06 -44.72 -4.28
CA PHE A 45 4.16 -44.00 -5.18
C PHE A 45 4.81 -43.65 -6.51
N SER A 46 4.01 -43.67 -7.57
CA SER A 46 4.43 -43.28 -8.92
C SER A 46 4.72 -41.78 -9.00
N LEU A 47 5.48 -41.34 -10.01
CA LEU A 47 5.84 -39.94 -10.21
C LEU A 47 4.63 -39.00 -10.30
N GLU A 48 3.50 -39.48 -10.82
CA GLU A 48 2.26 -38.70 -10.93
C GLU A 48 1.53 -38.55 -9.60
N GLU A 49 1.63 -39.55 -8.71
CA GLU A 49 0.94 -39.57 -7.42
C GLU A 49 1.73 -38.85 -6.32
N ARG A 50 3.07 -38.82 -6.41
CA ARG A 50 3.95 -38.22 -5.40
C ARG A 50 3.56 -36.79 -5.00
N PRO A 51 3.27 -35.85 -5.93
CA PRO A 51 2.87 -34.49 -5.54
C PRO A 51 1.60 -34.44 -4.67
N ILE A 52 0.67 -35.38 -4.85
CA ILE A 52 -0.54 -35.46 -4.02
C ILE A 52 -0.19 -35.96 -2.63
N GLN A 53 0.73 -36.92 -2.50
CA GLN A 53 1.14 -37.47 -1.21
C GLN A 53 2.00 -36.49 -0.41
N PHE A 54 2.95 -35.80 -1.06
CA PHE A 54 3.75 -34.75 -0.39
C PHE A 54 2.85 -33.68 0.22
N ARG A 55 1.86 -33.19 -0.54
CA ARG A 55 0.89 -32.20 -0.04
C ARG A 55 0.10 -32.68 1.19
N LYS A 56 -0.18 -33.98 1.33
CA LYS A 56 -0.86 -34.51 2.51
C LYS A 56 0.04 -34.44 3.74
N VAL A 57 1.29 -34.90 3.59
CA VAL A 57 2.28 -34.83 4.68
C VAL A 57 2.53 -33.39 5.10
N GLU A 58 2.75 -32.49 4.14
CA GLU A 58 2.96 -31.07 4.39
C GLU A 58 1.74 -30.43 5.09
N TRP A 59 0.52 -30.77 4.67
CA TRP A 59 -0.71 -30.31 5.32
C TRP A 59 -0.81 -30.79 6.77
N ASP A 60 -0.50 -32.07 7.03
CA ASP A 60 -0.52 -32.64 8.38
C ASP A 60 0.51 -31.96 9.29
N PHE A 61 1.72 -31.68 8.77
CA PHE A 61 2.73 -30.91 9.49
C PHE A 61 2.29 -29.46 9.76
N PHE A 62 1.73 -28.78 8.75
CA PHE A 62 1.24 -27.42 8.89
C PHE A 62 0.14 -27.30 9.96
N HIS A 63 -0.77 -28.28 10.01
CA HIS A 63 -1.78 -28.38 11.05
C HIS A 63 -1.16 -28.73 12.41
N LYS A 64 -0.25 -29.70 12.47
CA LYS A 64 0.45 -30.12 13.70
C LYS A 64 1.22 -28.97 14.35
N LEU A 65 1.84 -28.12 13.55
CA LEU A 65 2.59 -26.95 14.01
C LEU A 65 1.67 -25.80 14.48
N GLY A 66 0.36 -25.94 14.34
CA GLY A 66 -0.63 -24.98 14.84
C GLY A 66 -0.82 -23.75 13.95
N PHE A 67 -0.29 -23.76 12.72
CA PHE A 67 -0.36 -22.61 11.82
C PHE A 67 -1.77 -22.32 11.30
N VAL A 68 -2.62 -23.35 11.17
CA VAL A 68 -4.05 -23.17 10.88
C VAL A 68 -4.74 -22.40 12.01
N ALA A 69 -4.58 -22.89 13.25
CA ALA A 69 -5.17 -22.28 14.44
C ALA A 69 -4.70 -20.84 14.67
N LEU A 70 -3.46 -20.52 14.29
CA LEU A 70 -2.92 -19.16 14.37
C LEU A 70 -3.69 -18.18 13.47
N VAL A 71 -4.03 -18.58 12.24
CA VAL A 71 -4.82 -17.75 11.32
C VAL A 71 -6.28 -17.71 11.75
N GLU A 72 -6.85 -18.83 12.17
CA GLU A 72 -8.23 -18.89 12.68
C GLU A 72 -8.43 -17.96 13.88
N LYS A 73 -7.47 -17.92 14.81
CA LYS A 73 -7.50 -17.01 15.96
C LYS A 73 -7.62 -15.54 15.54
N ALA A 74 -6.88 -15.11 14.51
CA ALA A 74 -6.97 -13.73 14.02
C ALA A 74 -8.32 -13.45 13.34
N LEU A 75 -8.88 -14.43 12.64
CA LEU A 75 -10.20 -14.32 11.99
C LEU A 75 -11.35 -14.29 13.01
N ASP A 76 -11.20 -14.98 14.14
CA ASP A 76 -12.19 -15.01 15.22
C ASP A 76 -12.43 -13.63 15.87
N GLU A 77 -11.51 -12.68 15.69
CA GLU A 77 -11.69 -11.28 16.08
C GLU A 77 -12.74 -10.54 15.23
N PHE A 78 -13.08 -11.06 14.05
CA PHE A 78 -13.90 -10.41 13.03
C PHE A 78 -15.03 -11.32 12.55
N LYS A 79 -15.89 -11.72 13.49
CA LYS A 79 -16.96 -12.71 13.22
C LYS A 79 -17.95 -12.26 12.16
N GLU A 80 -18.11 -10.95 11.94
CA GLU A 80 -18.93 -10.40 10.86
C GLU A 80 -18.49 -10.88 9.47
N LEU A 81 -17.21 -11.25 9.28
CA LEU A 81 -16.72 -11.77 8.01
C LEU A 81 -17.45 -13.05 7.57
N GLU A 82 -17.90 -13.89 8.49
CA GLU A 82 -18.65 -15.12 8.16
C GLU A 82 -19.92 -14.80 7.35
N GLU A 83 -20.52 -13.64 7.61
CA GLU A 83 -21.71 -13.15 6.94
C GLU A 83 -21.39 -12.36 5.69
N LEU A 84 -20.21 -11.74 5.59
CA LEU A 84 -19.86 -10.87 4.47
C LEU A 84 -19.13 -11.58 3.32
N VAL A 85 -18.35 -12.63 3.59
CA VAL A 85 -17.55 -13.32 2.56
C VAL A 85 -17.91 -14.81 2.42
N ALA A 86 -17.58 -15.40 1.27
CA ALA A 86 -17.77 -16.84 1.03
C ALA A 86 -16.73 -17.71 1.72
N GLY A 87 -15.62 -17.12 2.14
CA GLY A 87 -14.46 -17.78 2.71
C GLY A 87 -13.18 -16.98 2.48
N ALA A 88 -12.10 -17.44 3.08
CA ALA A 88 -10.77 -16.89 2.97
C ALA A 88 -9.83 -17.85 2.24
N VAL A 89 -8.90 -17.31 1.47
CA VAL A 89 -7.76 -18.05 0.94
C VAL A 89 -6.47 -17.33 1.32
N ILE A 90 -5.58 -18.05 1.98
CA ILE A 90 -4.25 -17.57 2.35
C ILE A 90 -3.28 -18.09 1.29
N VAL A 91 -2.57 -17.19 0.63
CA VAL A 91 -1.68 -17.54 -0.47
C VAL A 91 -0.26 -17.02 -0.24
N LYS A 92 0.70 -17.67 -0.90
CA LYS A 92 2.10 -17.23 -0.85
C LYS A 92 2.29 -15.89 -1.57
N ALA A 93 2.84 -14.92 -0.86
CA ALA A 93 3.39 -13.71 -1.47
C ALA A 93 4.76 -13.99 -2.10
N LYS A 94 5.08 -13.31 -3.20
CA LYS A 94 6.39 -13.43 -3.87
C LYS A 94 7.47 -12.56 -3.25
N SER A 95 7.07 -11.45 -2.64
CA SER A 95 7.95 -10.47 -2.00
C SER A 95 7.14 -9.68 -0.97
N LYS A 96 7.83 -8.86 -0.16
CA LYS A 96 7.17 -7.95 0.79
C LYS A 96 6.17 -6.99 0.12
N HIS A 97 6.41 -6.63 -1.15
CA HIS A 97 5.55 -5.70 -1.89
C HIS A 97 4.32 -6.40 -2.49
N ASP A 98 4.30 -7.74 -2.50
CA ASP A 98 3.18 -8.57 -2.93
C ASP A 98 2.37 -9.09 -1.72
N GLU A 99 2.78 -8.78 -0.49
CA GLU A 99 1.94 -9.01 0.70
C GLU A 99 0.76 -8.03 0.68
N GLY A 100 -0.37 -8.47 1.24
CA GLY A 100 -1.58 -7.67 1.34
C GLY A 100 -2.85 -8.47 1.11
N SER A 101 -3.98 -7.81 1.09
CA SER A 101 -5.30 -8.42 0.95
C SER A 101 -6.10 -7.87 -0.23
N ASP A 102 -7.00 -8.71 -0.76
CA ASP A 102 -7.91 -8.36 -1.83
C ASP A 102 -9.19 -9.21 -1.78
N LEU A 103 -10.25 -8.73 -2.42
CA LEU A 103 -11.50 -9.46 -2.62
C LEU A 103 -11.52 -10.09 -4.02
N ALA A 104 -11.33 -11.41 -4.09
CA ALA A 104 -11.46 -12.14 -5.33
C ALA A 104 -12.91 -12.08 -5.84
N SER A 105 -13.09 -11.47 -7.02
CA SER A 105 -14.36 -11.50 -7.73
C SER A 105 -14.55 -12.86 -8.40
N ASP A 106 -15.61 -13.59 -8.04
CA ASP A 106 -16.07 -14.71 -8.85
C ASP A 106 -16.75 -14.14 -10.11
N LEU A 107 -16.00 -14.10 -11.22
CA LEU A 107 -16.42 -13.53 -12.50
C LEU A 107 -17.76 -14.11 -13.01
N ASN A 108 -18.17 -15.28 -12.50
CA ASN A 108 -19.34 -16.00 -12.97
C ASN A 108 -20.62 -15.73 -12.18
N ARG A 109 -20.60 -14.97 -11.07
CA ARG A 109 -21.80 -14.71 -10.26
C ARG A 109 -21.84 -13.28 -9.71
N LYS A 110 -22.60 -12.41 -10.39
CA LYS A 110 -22.79 -10.99 -10.03
C LYS A 110 -23.32 -10.72 -8.61
N ASN A 111 -23.89 -11.74 -7.93
CA ASN A 111 -24.44 -11.63 -6.57
C ASN A 111 -23.84 -12.65 -5.58
N ALA A 112 -22.72 -13.30 -5.89
CA ALA A 112 -22.07 -14.19 -4.93
C ALA A 112 -21.24 -13.38 -3.94
N LYS A 113 -21.24 -13.81 -2.66
CA LYS A 113 -20.27 -13.30 -1.68
C LYS A 113 -18.86 -13.48 -2.25
N LYS A 114 -18.07 -12.41 -2.21
CA LYS A 114 -16.66 -12.45 -2.65
C LYS A 114 -15.85 -13.34 -1.71
N ARG A 115 -14.73 -13.87 -2.21
CA ARG A 115 -13.76 -14.56 -1.34
C ARG A 115 -12.65 -13.60 -0.95
N MET A 116 -12.32 -13.58 0.32
CA MET A 116 -11.16 -12.85 0.81
C MET A 116 -9.89 -13.60 0.40
N LYS A 117 -8.90 -12.87 -0.10
CA LYS A 117 -7.57 -13.38 -0.40
C LYS A 117 -6.55 -12.58 0.42
N VAL A 118 -5.72 -13.28 1.17
CA VAL A 118 -4.60 -12.67 1.89
C VAL A 118 -3.31 -13.28 1.37
N LYS A 119 -2.40 -12.45 0.89
CA LYS A 119 -1.06 -12.83 0.44
C LYS A 119 -0.07 -12.54 1.55
N LEU A 120 0.73 -13.53 1.94
CA LEU A 120 1.76 -13.34 2.95
C LEU A 120 3.00 -14.19 2.69
N LEU A 121 4.14 -13.71 3.16
CA LEU A 121 5.39 -14.45 3.08
C LEU A 121 5.37 -15.61 4.07
N ALA A 122 5.90 -16.77 3.66
CA ALA A 122 6.01 -17.94 4.53
C ALA A 122 6.78 -17.64 5.83
N GLU A 123 7.74 -16.70 5.78
CA GLU A 123 8.54 -16.29 6.93
C GLU A 123 7.71 -15.65 8.05
N ARG A 124 6.53 -15.10 7.76
CA ARG A 124 5.67 -14.48 8.77
C ARG A 124 5.17 -15.49 9.81
N PHE A 125 5.09 -16.77 9.46
CA PHE A 125 4.73 -17.83 10.41
C PHE A 125 5.82 -18.11 11.46
N ARG A 126 7.01 -17.51 11.37
CA ARG A 126 8.01 -17.58 12.46
C ARG A 126 7.74 -16.60 13.58
N ASP A 127 7.13 -15.46 13.26
CA ASP A 127 6.78 -14.41 14.22
C ASP A 127 5.26 -14.34 14.33
N HIS A 128 4.72 -15.15 15.25
CA HIS A 128 3.28 -15.28 15.43
C HIS A 128 2.63 -13.96 15.86
N ILE A 129 3.36 -13.12 16.61
CA ILE A 129 2.86 -11.82 17.08
C ILE A 129 2.75 -10.88 15.90
N PHE A 130 3.78 -10.81 15.05
CA PHE A 130 3.73 -10.03 13.82
C PHE A 130 2.61 -10.51 12.89
N LEU A 131 2.47 -11.82 12.69
CA LEU A 131 1.43 -12.37 11.80
C LEU A 131 0.02 -12.00 12.28
N GLU A 132 -0.24 -12.06 13.59
CA GLU A 132 -1.53 -11.67 14.15
C GLU A 132 -1.83 -10.18 13.88
N LYS A 133 -0.84 -9.30 14.10
CA LYS A 133 -0.94 -7.86 13.79
C LYS A 133 -1.18 -7.61 12.30
N PHE A 134 -0.46 -8.33 11.44
CA PHE A 134 -0.60 -8.24 9.99
C PHE A 134 -1.99 -8.66 9.52
N LEU A 135 -2.48 -9.82 9.97
CA LEU A 135 -3.81 -10.29 9.61
C LEU A 135 -4.89 -9.31 10.07
N ARG A 136 -4.77 -8.73 11.27
CA ARG A 136 -5.70 -7.72 11.77
C ARG A 136 -5.74 -6.48 10.87
N HIS A 137 -4.58 -5.98 10.47
CA HIS A 137 -4.42 -4.86 9.53
C HIS A 137 -5.10 -5.16 8.18
N GLU A 138 -4.77 -6.29 7.58
CA GLU A 138 -5.32 -6.70 6.28
C GLU A 138 -6.83 -6.95 6.32
N ILE A 139 -7.34 -7.56 7.39
CA ILE A 139 -8.77 -7.80 7.55
C ILE A 139 -9.53 -6.47 7.65
N MET A 140 -8.98 -5.46 8.31
CA MET A 140 -9.59 -4.13 8.38
C MET A 140 -9.69 -3.47 6.99
N HIS A 141 -8.68 -3.63 6.12
CA HIS A 141 -8.81 -3.22 4.71
C HIS A 141 -9.96 -3.95 4.00
N ILE A 142 -10.13 -5.25 4.24
CA ILE A 142 -11.21 -6.03 3.65
C ILE A 142 -12.58 -5.59 4.16
N LEU A 143 -12.71 -5.27 5.46
CA LEU A 143 -13.95 -4.73 6.02
C LEU A 143 -14.29 -3.37 5.41
N ASP A 144 -13.29 -2.51 5.19
CA ASP A 144 -13.49 -1.26 4.45
C ASP A 144 -13.94 -1.52 3.01
N MET A 145 -13.33 -2.48 2.31
CA MET A 145 -13.73 -2.85 0.94
C MET A 145 -15.18 -3.39 0.85
N LEU A 146 -15.69 -3.98 1.92
CA LEU A 146 -17.05 -4.52 2.02
C LEU A 146 -18.07 -3.49 2.53
N SER A 147 -17.61 -2.37 3.08
CA SER A 147 -18.45 -1.33 3.67
C SER A 147 -19.01 -0.38 2.62
N ASP A 148 -20.34 -0.28 2.56
CA ASP A 148 -21.02 0.71 1.71
C ASP A 148 -20.67 2.15 2.10
N ALA A 149 -20.43 2.41 3.40
CA ALA A 149 -20.06 3.73 3.89
C ALA A 149 -18.64 4.14 3.45
N PHE A 150 -17.72 3.18 3.36
CA PHE A 150 -16.38 3.42 2.84
C PHE A 150 -16.41 3.61 1.31
N GLY A 151 -17.27 2.85 0.63
CA GLY A 151 -17.57 3.05 -0.79
C GLY A 151 -16.46 2.62 -1.74
N TYR A 152 -15.73 1.55 -1.40
CA TYR A 152 -14.63 1.03 -2.21
C TYR A 152 -15.07 0.66 -3.63
N ARG A 153 -14.29 1.11 -4.62
CA ARG A 153 -14.44 0.69 -6.02
C ARG A 153 -13.07 0.30 -6.57
N SER A 154 -13.05 -0.79 -7.34
CA SER A 154 -11.85 -1.20 -8.08
C SER A 154 -11.66 -0.26 -9.26
N GLU A 155 -11.07 0.90 -8.99
CA GLU A 155 -10.75 1.93 -9.98
C GLU A 155 -9.28 1.85 -10.37
N PHE A 156 -9.00 2.18 -11.63
CA PHE A 156 -7.62 2.30 -12.10
C PHE A 156 -7.06 3.65 -11.64
N LEU A 157 -6.02 3.62 -10.82
CA LEU A 157 -5.50 4.82 -10.15
C LEU A 157 -4.52 5.58 -11.05
N GLY A 158 -4.98 6.58 -11.80
CA GLY A 158 -4.10 7.49 -12.55
C GLY A 158 -3.87 7.12 -14.02
N GLY A 159 -3.10 7.94 -14.73
CA GLY A 159 -2.90 7.86 -16.18
C GLY A 159 -1.84 6.84 -16.59
N ASN A 160 -0.60 7.28 -16.80
CA ASN A 160 0.50 6.39 -17.21
C ASN A 160 1.10 5.59 -16.02
N PRO A 161 1.90 4.54 -16.24
CA PRO A 161 2.39 3.65 -15.18
C PRO A 161 3.11 4.33 -14.02
N MET A 162 3.85 5.41 -14.28
CA MET A 162 4.58 6.14 -13.22
C MET A 162 3.62 6.92 -12.31
N GLU A 163 2.59 7.52 -12.90
CA GLU A 163 1.55 8.25 -12.17
C GLU A 163 0.78 7.31 -11.26
N GLN A 164 0.46 6.13 -11.79
CA GLN A 164 -0.18 5.07 -11.04
C GLN A 164 0.64 4.68 -9.82
N CYS A 165 1.96 4.51 -9.97
CA CYS A 165 2.82 4.19 -8.82
C CYS A 165 2.71 5.25 -7.71
N ILE A 166 2.81 6.54 -8.05
CA ILE A 166 2.77 7.63 -7.06
C ILE A 166 1.41 7.72 -6.38
N VAL A 167 0.32 7.69 -7.17
CA VAL A 167 -1.04 7.78 -6.62
C VAL A 167 -1.35 6.55 -5.77
N THR A 168 -0.93 5.36 -6.22
CA THR A 168 -1.10 4.12 -5.45
C THR A 168 -0.34 4.17 -4.13
N GLU A 169 0.92 4.62 -4.14
CA GLU A 169 1.73 4.73 -2.92
C GLU A 169 1.07 5.67 -1.89
N ARG A 170 0.64 6.85 -2.33
CA ARG A 170 -0.09 7.80 -1.45
C ARG A 170 -1.41 7.24 -0.96
N TYR A 171 -2.19 6.61 -1.85
CA TYR A 171 -3.47 6.00 -1.52
C TYR A 171 -3.29 4.93 -0.44
N SER A 172 -2.31 4.03 -0.62
CA SER A 172 -1.98 3.00 0.36
C SER A 172 -1.58 3.63 1.70
N THR A 173 -0.66 4.60 1.73
CA THR A 173 -0.26 5.25 2.99
C THR A 173 -1.43 5.89 3.73
N PHE A 174 -2.34 6.55 3.03
CA PHE A 174 -3.54 7.14 3.66
C PHE A 174 -4.51 6.09 4.20
N TRP A 175 -4.72 4.99 3.46
CA TRP A 175 -5.57 3.91 3.91
C TRP A 175 -4.97 3.19 5.12
N ASP A 176 -3.66 2.94 5.09
CA ASP A 176 -2.93 2.33 6.19
C ASP A 176 -3.00 3.18 7.47
N ILE A 177 -2.85 4.50 7.37
CA ILE A 177 -3.05 5.44 8.48
C ILE A 177 -4.45 5.29 9.08
N TYR A 178 -5.47 5.20 8.22
CA TYR A 178 -6.85 5.07 8.65
C TYR A 178 -7.16 3.70 9.28
N VAL A 179 -6.56 2.62 8.78
CA VAL A 179 -6.68 1.29 9.36
C VAL A 179 -5.97 1.21 10.71
N ASP A 180 -4.70 1.59 10.77
CA ASP A 180 -3.89 1.43 11.98
C ASP A 180 -4.34 2.34 13.12
N SER A 181 -4.81 3.54 12.80
CA SER A 181 -5.40 4.43 13.80
C SER A 181 -6.64 3.83 14.46
N ARG A 182 -7.53 3.18 13.69
CA ARG A 182 -8.72 2.51 14.23
C ARG A 182 -8.36 1.28 15.07
N ILE A 183 -7.40 0.47 14.62
CA ILE A 183 -6.94 -0.70 15.39
C ILE A 183 -6.37 -0.27 16.75
N LEU A 184 -5.52 0.77 16.76
CA LEU A 184 -4.92 1.29 17.99
C LEU A 184 -5.94 1.96 18.91
N LYS A 185 -6.94 2.66 18.37
CA LYS A 185 -8.06 3.24 19.14
C LYS A 185 -8.94 2.15 19.78
N ASP A 186 -9.05 0.98 19.16
CA ASP A 186 -9.70 -0.21 19.73
C ASP A 186 -8.83 -0.91 20.80
N GLY A 187 -7.66 -0.37 21.12
CA GLY A 187 -6.74 -0.92 22.12
C GLY A 187 -6.00 -2.17 21.67
N LYS A 188 -6.02 -2.47 20.36
CA LYS A 188 -5.32 -3.61 19.76
C LYS A 188 -3.99 -3.17 19.15
N GLU A 189 -3.05 -4.10 19.05
CA GLU A 189 -1.79 -3.84 18.36
C GLU A 189 -1.94 -4.00 16.84
N THR A 190 -1.14 -3.27 16.07
CA THR A 190 -1.06 -3.37 14.61
C THR A 190 0.38 -3.34 14.11
N ILE A 191 0.60 -3.46 12.80
CA ILE A 191 1.93 -3.51 12.17
C ILE A 191 2.65 -2.16 12.15
N GLY A 192 1.91 -1.05 12.10
CA GLY A 192 2.46 0.31 12.11
C GLY A 192 2.13 1.05 13.40
N SER A 193 3.13 1.69 14.01
CA SER A 193 2.87 2.64 15.09
C SER A 193 2.44 3.99 14.51
N ARG A 194 1.94 4.88 15.37
CA ARG A 194 1.64 6.26 14.98
C ARG A 194 2.87 6.95 14.41
N GLU A 195 4.02 6.73 15.03
CA GLU A 195 5.31 7.30 14.63
C GLU A 195 5.77 6.73 13.28
N SER A 196 5.70 5.41 13.08
CA SER A 196 6.12 4.81 11.80
C SER A 196 5.22 5.28 10.65
N ARG A 197 3.91 5.38 10.86
CA ARG A 197 2.98 5.91 9.85
C ARG A 197 3.20 7.40 9.57
N PHE A 198 3.59 8.17 10.58
CA PHE A 198 3.99 9.57 10.38
C PHE A 198 5.27 9.70 9.55
N GLU A 199 6.26 8.83 9.77
CA GLU A 199 7.50 8.78 8.99
C GLU A 199 7.22 8.43 7.51
N GLU A 200 6.41 7.41 7.25
CA GLU A 200 5.97 7.02 5.91
C GLU A 200 5.27 8.18 5.19
N PHE A 201 4.30 8.82 5.84
CA PHE A 201 3.63 10.00 5.31
C PHE A 201 4.62 11.14 5.03
N SER A 202 5.52 11.43 5.98
CA SER A 202 6.47 12.53 5.87
C SER A 202 7.45 12.35 4.70
N ALA A 203 7.81 11.10 4.38
CA ALA A 203 8.67 10.77 3.25
C ALA A 203 8.01 11.09 1.89
N LEU A 204 6.68 10.98 1.79
CA LEU A 204 5.93 11.30 0.56
C LEU A 204 5.77 12.81 0.31
N TYR A 205 5.85 13.62 1.37
CA TYR A 205 5.57 15.06 1.33
C TYR A 205 6.76 15.90 1.81
N MET A 206 7.97 15.58 1.34
CA MET A 206 9.21 16.31 1.72
C MET A 206 9.15 17.83 1.50
N GLY A 207 8.31 18.31 0.57
CA GLY A 207 8.13 19.74 0.30
C GLY A 207 7.29 20.49 1.36
N PHE A 208 6.61 19.78 2.25
CA PHE A 208 5.79 20.39 3.31
C PHE A 208 6.67 20.73 4.51
N SER A 209 6.33 21.79 5.24
CA SER A 209 6.94 22.07 6.55
C SER A 209 6.58 20.98 7.57
N GLU A 210 7.38 20.87 8.64
CA GLU A 210 7.12 19.90 9.72
C GLU A 210 5.80 20.20 10.45
N GLU A 211 5.44 21.47 10.58
CA GLU A 211 4.17 21.91 11.15
C GLU A 211 2.98 21.47 10.27
N GLU A 212 3.07 21.67 8.95
CA GLU A 212 2.08 21.20 7.98
C GLU A 212 1.94 19.67 8.04
N LYS A 213 3.06 18.94 8.02
CA LYS A 213 3.03 17.47 8.09
C LYS A 213 2.32 16.97 9.34
N LYS A 214 2.66 17.50 10.51
CA LYS A 214 2.04 17.11 11.79
C LYS A 214 0.55 17.44 11.80
N ALA A 215 0.17 18.64 11.37
CA ALA A 215 -1.23 19.05 11.34
C ALA A 215 -2.08 18.17 10.41
N ILE A 216 -1.56 17.84 9.22
CA ILE A 216 -2.26 16.98 8.25
C ILE A 216 -2.37 15.56 8.78
N PHE A 217 -1.27 15.02 9.29
CA PHE A 217 -1.25 13.67 9.84
C PHE A 217 -2.21 13.54 11.03
N ASP A 218 -2.28 14.54 11.90
CA ASP A 218 -3.23 14.56 13.02
C ASP A 218 -4.69 14.53 12.54
N VAL A 219 -5.02 15.20 11.43
CA VAL A 219 -6.36 15.12 10.83
C VAL A 219 -6.64 13.71 10.32
N LEU A 220 -5.73 13.14 9.52
CA LEU A 220 -5.89 11.81 8.93
C LEU A 220 -5.96 10.71 10.00
N TRP A 221 -5.10 10.78 11.03
CA TRP A 221 -5.05 9.82 12.13
C TRP A 221 -6.31 9.83 12.99
N ASN A 222 -6.97 10.99 13.10
CA ASN A 222 -8.16 11.13 13.93
C ASN A 222 -9.47 10.95 13.16
N ASP A 223 -9.44 10.87 11.82
CA ASP A 223 -10.63 10.65 11.01
C ASP A 223 -11.23 9.25 11.28
N GLU A 224 -12.54 9.19 11.49
CA GLU A 224 -13.30 7.95 11.76
C GLU A 224 -14.24 7.58 10.61
N ASN A 225 -14.37 8.45 9.60
CA ASN A 225 -15.30 8.29 8.49
C ASN A 225 -14.61 8.54 7.15
N LEU A 226 -13.31 8.26 7.07
CA LEU A 226 -12.55 8.42 5.84
C LEU A 226 -13.10 7.44 4.79
N THR A 227 -13.41 7.94 3.61
CA THR A 227 -14.00 7.15 2.52
C THR A 227 -12.97 6.90 1.42
N HIS A 228 -13.17 5.82 0.65
CA HIS A 228 -12.38 5.52 -0.54
C HIS A 228 -12.27 6.74 -1.47
N GLY A 229 -13.39 7.40 -1.76
CA GLY A 229 -13.41 8.59 -2.62
C GLY A 229 -12.58 9.75 -2.08
N LYS A 230 -12.57 9.94 -0.75
CA LYS A 230 -11.75 10.98 -0.12
C LYS A 230 -10.26 10.64 -0.17
N ILE A 231 -9.89 9.39 0.07
CA ILE A 231 -8.50 8.94 -0.03
C ILE A 231 -7.98 9.13 -1.46
N LEU A 232 -8.76 8.74 -2.46
CA LEU A 232 -8.43 8.95 -3.87
C LEU A 232 -8.22 10.42 -4.19
N GLU A 233 -9.14 11.28 -3.75
CA GLU A 233 -9.05 12.72 -3.96
C GLU A 233 -7.74 13.31 -3.39
N LEU A 234 -7.33 12.86 -2.21
CA LEU A 234 -6.10 13.30 -1.56
C LEU A 234 -4.85 12.72 -2.21
N ALA A 235 -4.88 11.45 -2.62
CA ALA A 235 -3.76 10.78 -3.26
C ALA A 235 -3.41 11.40 -4.63
N ASP A 236 -4.45 11.81 -5.37
CA ASP A 236 -4.32 12.42 -6.69
C ASP A 236 -3.86 13.90 -6.63
N ASP A 237 -4.41 14.70 -5.70
CA ASP A 237 -4.14 16.14 -5.61
C ASP A 237 -3.53 16.57 -4.27
N VAL A 238 -2.24 16.86 -4.31
CA VAL A 238 -1.43 17.28 -3.15
C VAL A 238 -1.88 18.62 -2.58
N ASN A 239 -2.43 19.52 -3.38
CA ASN A 239 -2.94 20.78 -2.85
C ASN A 239 -4.12 20.53 -1.92
N LYS A 240 -4.91 19.47 -2.16
CA LYS A 240 -5.99 19.08 -1.25
C LYS A 240 -5.46 18.48 0.04
N VAL A 241 -4.32 17.80 -0.01
CA VAL A 241 -3.61 17.34 1.20
C VAL A 241 -3.15 18.53 2.02
N LEU A 242 -2.50 19.51 1.40
CA LEU A 242 -2.01 20.72 2.09
C LEU A 242 -3.15 21.48 2.79
N ARG A 243 -4.30 21.60 2.13
CA ARG A 243 -5.51 22.25 2.67
C ARG A 243 -6.06 21.61 3.93
N LEU A 244 -5.71 20.36 4.26
CA LEU A 244 -6.10 19.75 5.53
C LEU A 244 -5.46 20.47 6.73
N SER A 245 -4.34 21.17 6.53
CA SER A 245 -3.67 21.95 7.58
C SER A 245 -4.20 23.38 7.76
N ASP A 246 -5.03 23.88 6.84
CA ASP A 246 -5.40 25.29 6.79
C ASP A 246 -5.97 25.76 8.14
N ASP A 247 -6.99 25.10 8.66
CA ASP A 247 -7.62 25.51 9.93
C ASP A 247 -6.77 25.22 11.19
N LYS A 248 -5.61 24.57 11.03
CA LYS A 248 -4.74 24.15 12.13
C LYS A 248 -3.49 25.02 12.27
N ILE A 249 -3.12 25.74 11.22
CA ILE A 249 -1.89 26.54 11.19
C ILE A 249 -2.23 28.02 11.02
N PRO A 250 -1.72 28.90 11.90
CA PRO A 250 -1.84 30.34 11.75
C PRO A 250 -1.38 30.82 10.37
N GLU A 251 -2.12 31.75 9.75
CA GLU A 251 -1.89 32.20 8.37
C GLU A 251 -0.46 32.71 8.10
N ASN A 252 0.22 33.22 9.13
CA ASN A 252 1.60 33.69 9.06
C ASN A 252 2.66 32.58 9.02
N LEU A 253 2.28 31.32 9.28
CA LEU A 253 3.15 30.14 9.24
C LEU A 253 2.87 29.23 8.04
N ARG A 254 1.77 29.47 7.30
CA ARG A 254 1.46 28.69 6.09
C ARG A 254 2.43 29.04 4.97
N GLN A 255 2.94 28.05 4.25
CA GLN A 255 3.63 28.33 2.99
C GLN A 255 2.61 28.90 1.99
N LYS A 256 2.79 30.16 1.58
CA LYS A 256 1.98 30.79 0.53
C LYS A 256 2.34 30.32 -0.88
N LYS A 257 3.50 29.67 -1.05
CA LYS A 257 3.99 29.22 -2.36
C LYS A 257 3.31 27.90 -2.72
N LYS A 258 2.75 27.78 -3.93
CA LYS A 258 2.26 26.49 -4.43
C LYS A 258 3.40 25.47 -4.40
N ILE A 259 3.15 24.33 -3.77
CA ILE A 259 4.16 23.27 -3.63
C ILE A 259 4.19 22.47 -4.93
N LEU A 260 5.28 22.62 -5.67
CA LEU A 260 5.50 21.99 -6.97
C LEU A 260 6.14 20.61 -6.77
N LEU A 261 5.31 19.58 -6.62
CA LEU A 261 5.84 18.24 -6.41
C LEU A 261 6.42 17.63 -7.68
N PRO A 262 7.47 16.80 -7.55
CA PRO A 262 7.93 15.95 -8.64
C PRO A 262 6.78 15.09 -9.19
N GLY A 263 6.59 15.10 -10.51
CA GLY A 263 5.55 14.36 -11.22
C GLY A 263 4.24 15.13 -11.42
N ALA A 264 4.08 16.35 -10.91
CA ALA A 264 2.95 17.21 -11.23
C ALA A 264 3.00 17.74 -12.68
N LEU A 265 1.85 18.06 -13.26
CA LEU A 265 1.75 18.58 -14.62
C LEU A 265 2.25 20.03 -14.68
N CYS A 266 3.19 20.29 -15.60
CA CYS A 266 3.61 21.65 -15.92
C CYS A 266 2.43 22.43 -16.50
N PRO A 267 2.07 23.61 -15.96
CA PRO A 267 0.91 24.37 -16.43
C PRO A 267 1.06 24.88 -17.88
N LEU A 268 2.31 24.98 -18.38
CA LEU A 268 2.59 25.51 -19.72
C LEU A 268 2.47 24.43 -20.80
N CYS A 269 3.13 23.29 -20.60
CA CYS A 269 3.18 22.23 -21.61
C CYS A 269 2.29 21.02 -21.30
N GLN A 270 1.68 20.98 -20.12
CA GLN A 270 0.85 19.88 -19.64
C GLN A 270 1.57 18.52 -19.62
N PHE A 271 2.91 18.53 -19.62
CA PHE A 271 3.72 17.34 -19.35
C PHE A 271 4.12 17.28 -17.88
N ARG A 272 4.25 16.06 -17.35
CA ARG A 272 4.75 15.87 -15.99
C ARG A 272 6.20 16.29 -15.86
N THR A 273 6.50 16.99 -14.78
CA THR A 273 7.87 17.44 -14.51
C THR A 273 8.32 17.00 -13.13
N TYR A 274 9.53 16.45 -13.10
CA TYR A 274 10.25 16.09 -11.89
C TYR A 274 11.33 17.13 -11.56
N LYS A 275 11.47 18.14 -12.42
CA LYS A 275 12.47 19.18 -12.34
C LYS A 275 11.80 20.53 -12.62
N TRP A 276 11.32 21.11 -11.55
CA TRP A 276 10.79 22.47 -11.54
C TRP A 276 11.95 23.46 -11.53
N VAL A 277 11.80 24.57 -12.24
CA VAL A 277 12.78 25.66 -12.17
C VAL A 277 12.61 26.35 -10.82
N GLU A 278 13.64 26.27 -10.00
CA GLU A 278 13.71 26.98 -8.72
C GLU A 278 13.89 28.48 -8.95
N ASN A 279 13.29 29.28 -8.07
CA ASN A 279 13.36 30.76 -8.08
C ASN A 279 13.00 31.39 -9.44
N LEU A 280 12.04 30.80 -10.18
CA LEU A 280 11.60 31.30 -11.48
C LEU A 280 11.12 32.77 -11.42
N GLU A 281 10.60 33.20 -10.27
CA GLU A 281 10.20 34.58 -10.02
C GLU A 281 11.34 35.60 -10.14
N GLU A 282 12.60 35.18 -9.98
CA GLU A 282 13.77 36.04 -10.14
C GLU A 282 14.09 36.32 -11.62
N ASP A 283 13.62 35.46 -12.54
CA ASP A 283 13.75 35.61 -13.99
C ASP A 283 12.59 36.43 -14.57
N ILE A 284 12.56 37.72 -14.21
CA ILE A 284 11.47 38.65 -14.50
C ILE A 284 11.09 38.64 -15.98
N GLU A 285 12.08 38.64 -16.87
CA GLU A 285 11.82 38.70 -18.29
C GLU A 285 11.21 37.41 -18.84
N THR A 286 11.71 36.23 -18.42
CA THR A 286 11.12 34.95 -18.86
C THR A 286 9.70 34.80 -18.32
N VAL A 287 9.44 35.26 -17.09
CA VAL A 287 8.09 35.31 -16.50
C VAL A 287 7.15 36.20 -17.32
N GLN A 288 7.62 37.35 -17.81
CA GLN A 288 6.81 38.25 -18.65
C GLN A 288 6.45 37.61 -19.99
N ASP A 289 7.41 36.96 -20.66
CA ASP A 289 7.17 36.29 -21.94
C ASP A 289 6.18 35.13 -21.80
N ILE A 290 6.32 34.33 -20.74
CA ILE A 290 5.37 33.24 -20.46
C ILE A 290 3.98 33.82 -20.20
N ARG A 291 3.84 34.91 -19.43
CA ARG A 291 2.56 35.57 -19.16
C ARG A 291 1.90 36.15 -20.41
N GLN A 292 2.69 36.55 -21.40
CA GLN A 292 2.16 37.03 -22.68
C GLN A 292 1.45 35.91 -23.43
N ASP A 293 2.00 34.68 -23.40
CA ASP A 293 1.41 33.50 -24.02
C ASP A 293 0.32 32.85 -23.13
N PHE A 294 0.45 32.95 -21.81
CA PHE A 294 -0.41 32.34 -20.79
C PHE A 294 -0.86 33.38 -19.74
N SER A 295 -1.89 34.17 -20.08
CA SER A 295 -2.34 35.30 -19.24
C SER A 295 -2.84 34.92 -17.84
N ASN A 296 -3.29 33.68 -17.65
CA ASN A 296 -3.77 33.16 -16.36
C ASN A 296 -2.67 32.50 -15.52
N TRP A 297 -1.42 32.44 -16.01
CA TRP A 297 -0.30 31.81 -15.32
C TRP A 297 0.52 32.83 -14.50
N SER A 298 1.07 32.37 -13.38
CA SER A 298 1.97 33.11 -12.50
C SER A 298 3.25 32.32 -12.21
N ALA A 299 4.33 33.00 -11.81
CA ALA A 299 5.59 32.33 -11.46
C ALA A 299 5.43 31.31 -10.32
N GLU A 300 4.44 31.50 -9.44
CA GLU A 300 4.10 30.55 -8.37
C GLU A 300 3.48 29.26 -8.89
N ASP A 301 2.86 29.26 -10.09
CA ASP A 301 2.36 28.04 -10.73
C ASP A 301 3.49 27.15 -11.26
N GLY A 302 4.72 27.68 -11.30
CA GLY A 302 5.90 26.97 -11.74
C GLY A 302 5.95 26.71 -13.25
N ALA A 303 7.13 26.28 -13.70
CA ALA A 303 7.33 25.76 -15.04
C ALA A 303 8.44 24.69 -15.02
N CYS A 304 8.35 23.71 -15.92
CA CYS A 304 9.41 22.73 -16.09
C CYS A 304 10.63 23.35 -16.78
N ASP A 305 11.81 22.77 -16.54
CA ASP A 305 13.07 23.23 -17.13
C ASP A 305 13.00 23.39 -18.66
N ARG A 306 12.40 22.43 -19.37
CA ARG A 306 12.21 22.48 -20.82
C ARG A 306 11.38 23.66 -21.31
N CYS A 307 10.33 24.03 -20.59
CA CYS A 307 9.51 25.18 -20.97
C CYS A 307 10.31 26.46 -20.81
N VAL A 308 10.97 26.62 -19.65
CA VAL A 308 11.79 27.80 -19.35
C VAL A 308 12.95 27.92 -20.35
N GLU A 309 13.63 26.82 -20.66
CA GLU A 309 14.69 26.78 -21.68
C GLU A 309 14.19 27.17 -23.07
N MET A 310 12.96 26.77 -23.45
CA MET A 310 12.39 27.14 -24.74
C MET A 310 12.19 28.67 -24.86
N TYR A 311 11.66 29.31 -23.81
CA TYR A 311 11.53 30.77 -23.77
C TYR A 311 12.89 31.48 -23.77
N LYS A 312 13.86 30.99 -22.99
CA LYS A 312 15.24 31.51 -23.00
C LYS A 312 15.90 31.38 -24.36
N SER A 313 15.66 30.27 -25.05
CA SER A 313 16.25 29.97 -26.36
C SER A 313 15.64 30.79 -27.49
N ARG A 314 14.33 31.10 -27.44
CA ARG A 314 13.69 32.05 -28.38
C ARG A 314 14.41 33.40 -28.37
N LYS A 315 14.80 33.90 -27.19
CA LYS A 315 15.54 35.15 -27.04
C LYS A 315 16.94 35.11 -27.67
N ALA A 316 17.67 34.01 -27.52
CA ALA A 316 19.01 33.87 -28.08
C ALA A 316 19.00 33.94 -29.61
N ILE A 317 17.94 33.43 -30.24
CA ILE A 317 17.75 33.52 -31.70
C ILE A 317 17.34 34.94 -32.12
N SER A 318 16.48 35.61 -31.34
CA SER A 318 16.08 37.01 -31.62
C SER A 318 17.23 38.01 -31.50
N HIS A 319 18.20 37.79 -30.61
CA HIS A 319 19.39 38.66 -30.44
C HIS A 319 20.51 38.40 -31.45
N HIS A 320 20.46 37.30 -32.21
CA HIS A 320 21.42 36.99 -33.27
C HIS A 320 20.96 37.39 -34.68
N ILE A 321 19.75 37.95 -34.80
CA ILE A 321 19.16 38.39 -36.09
C ILE A 321 19.10 39.94 -36.18
N ILE A 322 19.69 40.67 -35.22
CA ILE A 322 19.85 42.14 -35.30
C ILE A 322 21.24 42.49 -35.83
#